data_AF-A0A485LR50-F1
#
_entry.id   AF-A0A485LR50-F1
#
_cell.length_a   1.000
_cell.length_b   1.000
_cell.length_c   1.000
_cell.angle_alpha   90.00
_cell.angle_beta   90.00
_cell.angle_gamma   90.00
#
_symmetry.space_group_name_H-M   'P 1'
#
loop_
_entity.id
_entity.type
_entity.pdbx_description
1 polymer ?
#
loop_
_entity_poly.entity_id
_entity_poly.type
_entity_poly.pdbx_seq_one_letter_code
_entity_poly.pdbx_strand_id
1 'polypeptide(L)'
;MTHVVDRDDLLELRTAFEAAVKPKPAADVGKKRVQTAAAKERVEPNLSREDFNGALDHVNFYESDRAILDRLFTMLDKTGDDAINAREFLVGIAPLVKGNLPSKIALAFEMYDEESTGEIDLKGFRFLVTTVTTVASYFGDPLLSKKDVIALTHDIIGTAESMEYTSNTPSLSLDLS
;
A
#
# COMPACT_ATOMS: atom_id res chain seq x y z
N MET A 1 4.44 -2.40 27.57
CA MET A 1 3.31 -3.11 26.93
C MET A 1 3.39 -2.74 25.47
N THR A 2 3.73 -3.68 24.58
CA THR A 2 3.90 -3.42 23.15
C THR A 2 2.52 -3.40 22.45
N HIS A 3 1.89 -2.23 22.40
CA HIS A 3 1.10 -1.83 21.23
C HIS A 3 1.85 -2.24 19.97
N VAL A 4 1.11 -2.87 19.07
CA VAL A 4 1.59 -3.26 17.77
C VAL A 4 0.51 -2.76 16.85
N VAL A 5 0.93 -2.12 15.79
CA VAL A 5 0.07 -1.56 14.74
C VAL A 5 -1.11 -2.48 14.45
N ASP A 6 -2.33 -1.95 14.57
CA ASP A 6 -3.56 -2.66 14.27
C ASP A 6 -4.31 -2.06 13.07
N ARG A 7 -5.55 -2.52 12.84
CA ARG A 7 -6.36 -2.09 11.71
C ARG A 7 -6.78 -0.62 11.85
N ASP A 8 -7.13 -0.17 13.05
CA ASP A 8 -7.66 1.16 13.27
C ASP A 8 -6.54 2.20 13.07
N ASP A 9 -5.32 1.89 13.54
CA ASP A 9 -4.13 2.70 13.25
C ASP A 9 -3.90 2.92 11.75
N LEU A 10 -4.09 1.87 10.94
CA LEU A 10 -3.92 1.95 9.48
C LEU A 10 -5.02 2.78 8.80
N LEU A 11 -6.25 2.69 9.29
CA LEU A 11 -7.37 3.49 8.77
C LEU A 11 -7.20 4.97 9.10
N GLU A 12 -6.72 5.29 10.30
CA GLU A 12 -6.35 6.65 10.69
C GLU A 12 -5.20 7.17 9.81
N LEU A 13 -4.16 6.35 9.59
CA LEU A 13 -3.03 6.72 8.74
C LEU A 13 -3.46 6.95 7.28
N ARG A 14 -4.33 6.09 6.75
CA ARG A 14 -4.93 6.26 5.42
C ARG A 14 -5.66 7.61 5.32
N THR A 15 -6.48 7.92 6.32
CA THR A 15 -7.22 9.19 6.37
C THR A 15 -6.27 10.39 6.38
N ALA A 16 -5.19 10.32 7.16
CA ALA A 16 -4.18 11.36 7.22
C ALA A 16 -3.41 11.52 5.90
N PHE A 17 -3.05 10.43 5.23
CA PHE A 17 -2.44 10.47 3.90
C PHE A 17 -3.38 11.06 2.86
N GLU A 18 -4.65 10.66 2.82
CA GLU A 18 -5.63 11.24 1.90
C GLU A 18 -5.79 12.74 2.12
N ALA A 19 -5.78 13.21 3.37
CA ALA A 19 -5.84 14.63 3.70
C ALA A 19 -4.59 15.39 3.23
N ALA A 20 -3.41 14.78 3.30
CA ALA A 20 -2.16 15.39 2.85
C ALA A 20 -2.01 15.40 1.32
N VAL A 21 -2.47 14.35 0.64
CA VAL A 21 -2.42 14.21 -0.82
C VAL A 21 -3.48 15.08 -1.52
N LYS A 22 -4.64 15.32 -0.89
CA LYS A 22 -5.63 16.27 -1.41
C LYS A 22 -5.02 17.67 -1.50
N PRO A 23 -5.24 18.41 -2.60
CA PRO A 23 -4.63 19.72 -2.77
C PRO A 23 -5.09 20.66 -1.64
N LYS A 24 -4.13 21.10 -0.82
CA LYS A 24 -4.31 22.21 0.13
C LYS A 24 -4.95 23.38 -0.63
N PRO A 25 -6.02 24.03 -0.13
CA PRO A 25 -6.62 25.17 -0.81
C PRO A 25 -5.52 26.18 -1.11
N ALA A 26 -5.37 26.52 -2.40
CA ALA A 26 -4.19 27.17 -2.95
C ALA A 26 -3.84 28.46 -2.18
N ALA A 27 -2.78 28.39 -1.37
CA ALA A 27 -1.96 29.56 -1.10
C ALA A 27 -0.99 29.69 -2.28
N ASP A 28 -1.16 30.78 -3.02
CA ASP A 28 -0.38 31.18 -4.19
C ASP A 28 1.14 30.99 -3.99
N VAL A 29 1.70 29.93 -4.59
CA VAL A 29 3.14 29.85 -4.88
C VAL A 29 3.28 29.20 -6.25
N GLY A 30 3.42 30.05 -7.27
CA GLY A 30 3.75 29.63 -8.62
C GLY A 30 5.05 28.83 -8.66
N LYS A 31 4.96 27.55 -9.04
CA LYS A 31 6.08 26.81 -9.65
C LYS A 31 5.54 26.01 -10.83
N LYS A 32 6.00 26.41 -12.02
CA LYS A 32 5.71 25.76 -13.31
C LYS A 32 6.17 24.30 -13.25
N ARG A 33 5.25 23.34 -13.34
CA ARG A 33 5.57 21.97 -13.77
C ARG A 33 5.16 21.85 -15.23
N VAL A 34 6.16 21.65 -16.08
CA VAL A 34 6.00 21.38 -17.51
C VAL A 34 5.33 20.02 -17.64
N GLN A 35 4.14 20.01 -18.23
CA GLN A 35 3.46 18.79 -18.65
C GLN A 35 4.07 18.34 -19.97
N THR A 36 4.58 17.11 -20.02
CA THR A 36 4.85 16.42 -21.28
C THR A 36 4.37 14.97 -21.21
N ALA A 37 3.25 14.75 -21.90
CA ALA A 37 2.86 13.60 -22.71
C ALA A 37 3.32 12.19 -22.34
N ALA A 38 2.32 11.38 -21.96
CA ALA A 38 2.11 9.95 -22.29
C ALA A 38 3.32 8.99 -22.28
N ALA A 39 3.57 8.33 -21.14
CA ALA A 39 4.32 7.07 -21.09
C ALA A 39 4.02 6.33 -19.79
N LYS A 40 3.55 5.07 -19.88
CA LYS A 40 3.37 4.07 -18.80
C LYS A 40 2.99 4.64 -17.45
N GLU A 41 1.74 4.43 -17.04
CA GLU A 41 1.16 4.72 -15.72
C GLU A 41 2.02 4.15 -14.57
N ARG A 42 3.15 4.80 -14.30
CA ARG A 42 3.83 4.80 -13.02
C ARG A 42 2.90 5.63 -12.16
N VAL A 43 2.36 5.00 -11.12
CA VAL A 43 1.64 5.74 -10.10
C VAL A 43 2.68 6.65 -9.44
N GLU A 44 2.64 7.93 -9.78
CA GLU A 44 3.65 8.89 -9.35
C GLU A 44 3.67 8.99 -7.82
N PRO A 45 4.85 9.20 -7.21
CA PRO A 45 4.93 9.56 -5.81
C PRO A 45 4.02 10.75 -5.51
N ASN A 46 3.19 10.62 -4.48
CA ASN A 46 2.19 11.62 -4.11
C ASN A 46 2.24 12.00 -2.63
N LEU A 47 3.06 11.32 -1.83
CA LEU A 47 3.24 11.57 -0.41
C LEU A 47 4.69 11.96 -0.13
N SER A 48 4.91 13.21 0.29
CA SER A 48 6.24 13.68 0.69
C SER A 48 6.63 13.14 2.07
N ARG A 49 7.93 13.15 2.38
CA ARG A 49 8.43 12.82 3.73
C ARG A 49 7.88 13.75 4.81
N GLU A 50 7.66 15.02 4.50
CA GLU A 50 7.05 15.97 5.42
C GLU A 50 5.61 15.57 5.75
N ASP A 51 4.81 15.30 4.72
CA ASP A 51 3.41 14.86 4.87
C ASP A 51 3.31 13.51 5.58
N PHE A 52 4.23 12.60 5.26
CA PHE A 52 4.36 11.31 5.92
C PHE A 52 4.58 11.45 7.42
N ASN A 53 5.56 12.25 7.84
CA ASN A 53 5.85 12.50 9.24
C ASN A 53 4.66 13.19 9.95
N GLY A 54 4.05 14.18 9.29
CA GLY A 54 2.85 14.84 9.81
C GLY A 54 1.70 13.87 10.03
N ALA A 55 1.48 12.94 9.10
CA ALA A 55 0.47 11.89 9.24
C ALA A 55 0.79 10.90 10.37
N LEU A 56 2.05 10.51 10.56
CA LEU A 56 2.47 9.67 11.70
C LEU A 56 2.26 10.36 13.06
N ASP A 57 2.23 11.69 13.12
CA ASP A 57 1.92 12.44 14.34
C ASP A 57 0.42 12.49 14.67
N HIS A 58 -0.45 12.20 13.70
CA HIS A 58 -1.88 12.06 13.92
C HIS A 58 -2.27 10.69 14.48
N VAL A 59 -1.39 9.68 14.37
CA VAL A 59 -1.63 8.31 14.84
C VAL A 59 -0.72 8.01 16.03
N ASN A 60 -1.25 7.34 17.05
CA ASN A 60 -0.52 7.07 18.29
C ASN A 60 0.43 5.86 18.18
N PHE A 61 1.42 5.95 17.29
CA PHE A 61 2.46 4.94 17.14
C PHE A 61 3.53 5.04 18.22
N TYR A 62 4.04 3.89 18.66
CA TYR A 62 5.25 3.86 19.46
C TYR A 62 6.50 4.18 18.63
N GLU A 63 7.55 4.63 19.30
CA GLU A 63 8.85 4.93 18.68
C GLU A 63 9.40 3.75 17.86
N SER A 64 9.19 2.51 18.32
CA SER A 64 9.60 1.31 17.59
C SER A 64 8.85 1.13 16.28
N ASP A 65 7.53 1.39 16.28
CA ASP A 65 6.70 1.28 15.07
C ASP A 65 7.04 2.40 14.10
N ARG A 66 7.19 3.63 14.59
CA ARG A 66 7.66 4.79 13.81
C ARG A 66 9.00 4.51 13.13
N ALA A 67 9.95 3.91 13.84
CA ALA A 67 11.25 3.55 13.27
C ALA A 67 11.15 2.48 12.17
N ILE A 68 10.21 1.54 12.25
CA ILE A 68 9.96 0.56 11.19
C ILE A 68 9.31 1.25 9.98
N LEU A 69 8.29 2.09 10.21
CA LEU A 69 7.59 2.83 9.15
C LEU A 69 8.54 3.77 8.38
N ASP A 70 9.46 4.46 9.07
CA ASP A 70 10.48 5.31 8.45
C ASP A 70 11.47 4.53 7.56
N ARG A 71 11.87 3.33 8.01
CA ARG A 71 12.71 2.43 7.21
C ARG A 71 11.98 1.93 5.96
N LEU A 72 10.69 1.63 6.07
CA LEU A 72 9.87 1.22 4.93
C LEU A 72 9.66 2.37 3.94
N PHE A 73 9.48 3.60 4.43
CA PHE A 73 9.45 4.79 3.56
C PHE A 73 10.73 4.87 2.74
N THR A 74 11.87 4.80 3.43
CA THR A 74 13.19 4.89 2.78
C THR A 74 13.44 3.76 1.77
N MET A 75 12.89 2.57 2.02
CA MET A 75 12.95 1.44 1.09
C MET A 75 12.08 1.67 -0.16
N LEU A 76 10.91 2.28 0.01
CA LEU A 76 9.97 2.56 -1.09
C LEU A 76 10.35 3.81 -1.90
N ASP A 77 11.11 4.74 -1.33
CA ASP A 77 11.70 5.88 -2.02
C ASP A 77 12.85 5.44 -2.95
N LYS A 78 12.45 4.94 -4.12
CA LYS A 78 13.37 4.46 -5.16
C LYS A 78 14.09 5.61 -5.90
N THR A 79 13.60 6.85 -5.76
CA THR A 79 14.06 8.01 -6.53
C THR A 79 14.96 8.93 -5.70
N GLY A 80 14.91 8.83 -4.37
CA GLY A 80 15.67 9.68 -3.45
C GLY A 80 15.16 11.12 -3.43
N ASP A 81 13.92 11.35 -3.85
CA ASP A 81 13.27 12.67 -3.85
C ASP A 81 12.41 12.89 -2.60
N ASP A 82 12.57 12.04 -1.57
CA ASP A 82 11.82 12.09 -0.32
C ASP A 82 10.30 12.03 -0.56
N ALA A 83 9.90 11.23 -1.54
CA ALA A 83 8.50 11.02 -1.88
C ALA A 83 8.23 9.56 -2.23
N ILE A 84 7.06 9.07 -1.82
CA ILE A 84 6.58 7.72 -2.15
C ILE A 84 5.14 7.76 -2.63
N ASN A 85 4.66 6.61 -3.12
CA ASN A 85 3.25 6.43 -3.38
C ASN A 85 2.52 6.03 -2.09
N ALA A 86 1.56 6.84 -1.65
CA ALA A 86 0.79 6.60 -0.41
C ALA A 86 0.11 5.22 -0.43
N ARG A 87 -0.46 4.82 -1.56
CA ARG A 87 -1.14 3.53 -1.72
C ARG A 87 -0.15 2.37 -1.64
N GLU A 88 1.03 2.49 -2.26
CA GLU A 88 2.11 1.49 -2.14
C GLU A 88 2.53 1.32 -0.69
N PHE A 89 2.65 2.42 0.06
CA PHE A 89 2.98 2.37 1.48
C PHE A 89 1.92 1.64 2.29
N LEU A 90 0.65 2.06 2.21
CA LEU A 90 -0.46 1.50 2.99
C LEU A 90 -0.67 0.00 2.70
N VAL A 91 -0.68 -0.38 1.42
CA VAL A 91 -0.78 -1.79 1.01
C VAL A 91 0.42 -2.59 1.51
N GLY A 92 1.61 -2.00 1.49
CA GLY A 92 2.84 -2.65 1.93
C GLY A 92 2.88 -2.93 3.44
N ILE A 93 2.30 -2.05 4.26
CA ILE A 93 2.27 -2.23 5.72
C ILE A 93 1.06 -3.04 6.22
N ALA A 94 -0.01 -3.18 5.42
CA ALA A 94 -1.20 -3.94 5.80
C ALA A 94 -0.92 -5.39 6.29
N PRO A 95 0.03 -6.16 5.72
CA PRO A 95 0.42 -7.47 6.25
C PRO A 95 1.10 -7.43 7.63
N LEU A 96 1.68 -6.29 8.03
CA LEU A 96 2.45 -6.13 9.27
C LEU A 96 1.56 -5.96 10.50
N VAL A 97 0.27 -5.63 10.32
CA VAL A 97 -0.65 -5.45 11.44
C VAL A 97 -0.89 -6.74 12.20
N LYS A 98 -1.31 -6.64 13.45
CA LYS A 98 -1.82 -7.81 14.20
C LYS A 98 -3.08 -8.37 13.55
N GLY A 99 -3.16 -9.70 13.44
CA GLY A 99 -4.34 -10.38 12.92
C GLY A 99 -4.02 -11.74 12.32
N ASN A 100 -5.07 -12.46 11.89
CA ASN A 100 -4.90 -13.66 11.07
C ASN A 100 -4.61 -13.29 9.61
N LEU A 101 -4.11 -14.26 8.83
CA LEU A 101 -3.76 -14.04 7.43
C LEU A 101 -4.95 -13.50 6.60
N PRO A 102 -6.17 -14.08 6.66
CA PRO A 102 -7.33 -13.54 5.94
C PRO A 102 -7.61 -12.06 6.24
N SER A 103 -7.59 -11.65 7.51
CA SER A 103 -7.83 -10.26 7.91
C SER A 103 -6.75 -9.30 7.40
N LYS A 104 -5.48 -9.73 7.39
CA LYS A 104 -4.36 -8.95 6.85
C LYS A 104 -4.49 -8.74 5.34
N ILE A 105 -4.88 -9.78 4.62
CA ILE A 105 -5.07 -9.73 3.16
C ILE A 105 -6.30 -8.88 2.81
N ALA A 106 -7.41 -9.02 3.54
CA ALA A 106 -8.59 -8.17 3.38
C ALA A 106 -8.24 -6.68 3.60
N LEU A 107 -7.43 -6.39 4.62
CA LEU A 107 -6.95 -5.04 4.88
C LEU A 107 -6.07 -4.51 3.74
N ALA A 108 -5.22 -5.35 3.13
CA ALA A 108 -4.42 -4.93 1.97
C ALA A 108 -5.30 -4.57 0.76
N PHE A 109 -6.40 -5.29 0.52
CA PHE A 109 -7.38 -4.90 -0.49
C PHE A 109 -8.08 -3.59 -0.14
N GLU A 110 -8.51 -3.42 1.11
CA GLU A 110 -9.14 -2.18 1.58
C GLU A 110 -8.19 -0.97 1.49
N MET A 111 -6.88 -1.16 1.69
CA MET A 111 -5.88 -0.11 1.52
C MET A 111 -5.64 0.22 0.04
N TYR A 112 -5.86 -0.75 -0.86
CA TYR A 112 -5.79 -0.52 -2.29
C TYR A 112 -7.04 0.17 -2.83
N ASP A 113 -8.23 -0.25 -2.41
CA ASP A 113 -9.52 0.22 -2.91
C ASP A 113 -9.94 1.53 -2.23
N GLU A 114 -9.38 2.63 -2.72
CA GLU A 114 -9.66 3.97 -2.18
C GLU A 114 -11.14 4.36 -2.29
N GLU A 115 -11.82 3.92 -3.34
CA GLU A 115 -13.23 4.24 -3.61
C GLU A 115 -14.20 3.24 -2.95
N SER A 116 -13.69 2.23 -2.25
CA SER A 116 -14.49 1.17 -1.61
C SER A 116 -15.49 0.52 -2.58
N THR A 117 -15.04 0.30 -3.81
CA THR A 117 -15.80 -0.38 -4.86
C THR A 117 -16.11 -1.84 -4.53
N GLY A 118 -15.29 -2.49 -3.70
CA GLY A 118 -15.33 -3.93 -3.44
C GLY A 118 -14.68 -4.78 -4.54
N GLU A 119 -14.14 -4.15 -5.58
CA GLU A 119 -13.57 -4.82 -6.74
C GLU A 119 -12.08 -4.52 -6.91
N ILE A 120 -11.36 -5.46 -7.51
CA ILE A 120 -9.97 -5.26 -7.93
C ILE A 120 -9.74 -5.84 -9.32
N ASP A 121 -9.10 -5.07 -10.19
CA ASP A 121 -8.74 -5.50 -11.54
C ASP A 121 -7.40 -6.25 -11.58
N LEU A 122 -7.08 -6.84 -12.73
CA LEU A 122 -5.81 -7.55 -12.96
C LEU A 122 -4.58 -6.69 -12.65
N LYS A 123 -4.63 -5.38 -12.93
CA LYS A 123 -3.51 -4.48 -12.68
C LYS A 123 -3.35 -4.21 -11.19
N GLY A 124 -4.45 -3.95 -10.49
CA GLY A 124 -4.50 -3.70 -9.07
C GLY A 124 -4.05 -4.88 -8.25
N PHE A 125 -4.49 -6.09 -8.62
CA PHE A 125 -4.05 -7.30 -7.94
C PHE A 125 -2.55 -7.52 -8.09
N ARG A 126 -2.00 -7.29 -9.30
CA ARG A 126 -0.54 -7.33 -9.54
C ARG A 126 0.20 -6.30 -8.71
N PHE A 127 -0.34 -5.08 -8.62
CA PHE A 127 0.22 -4.03 -7.76
C PHE A 127 0.24 -4.50 -6.31
N LEU A 128 -0.89 -4.98 -5.79
CA LEU A 128 -1.02 -5.46 -4.42
C LEU A 128 -0.03 -6.56 -4.09
N VAL A 129 0.03 -7.63 -4.90
CA VAL A 129 0.96 -8.74 -4.68
C VAL A 129 2.41 -8.27 -4.75
N THR A 130 2.75 -7.43 -5.74
CA THR A 130 4.12 -6.90 -5.91
C THR A 130 4.54 -6.08 -4.70
N THR A 131 3.66 -5.22 -4.20
CA THR A 131 3.93 -4.35 -3.05
C THR A 131 4.10 -5.17 -1.78
N VAL A 132 3.19 -6.11 -1.51
CA VAL A 132 3.26 -7.00 -0.34
C VAL A 132 4.53 -7.84 -0.36
N THR A 133 4.91 -8.45 -1.48
CA THR A 133 6.15 -9.25 -1.56
C THR A 133 7.40 -8.37 -1.44
N THR A 134 7.36 -7.14 -1.95
CA THR A 134 8.48 -6.19 -1.82
C THR A 134 8.72 -5.84 -0.35
N VAL A 135 7.66 -5.51 0.39
CA VAL A 135 7.79 -5.23 1.83
C VAL A 135 8.19 -6.49 2.60
N ALA A 136 7.60 -7.65 2.32
CA ALA A 136 8.00 -8.91 2.96
C ALA A 136 9.51 -9.21 2.75
N SER A 137 10.06 -8.92 1.57
CA SER A 137 11.48 -9.12 1.30
C SER A 137 12.41 -8.28 2.17
N TYR A 138 11.94 -7.12 2.64
CA TYR A 138 12.68 -6.30 3.62
C TYR A 138 12.87 -7.02 4.96
N PHE A 139 11.94 -7.91 5.32
CA PHE A 139 12.01 -8.75 6.52
C PHE A 139 12.69 -10.11 6.29
N GLY A 140 13.23 -10.33 5.09
CA GLY A 140 13.98 -11.54 4.72
C GLY A 140 13.16 -12.61 4.01
N ASP A 141 11.89 -12.35 3.70
CA ASP A 141 11.07 -13.27 2.91
C ASP A 141 11.53 -13.33 1.44
N PRO A 142 11.35 -14.46 0.74
CA PRO A 142 11.63 -14.55 -0.68
C PRO A 142 10.76 -13.59 -1.50
N LEU A 143 11.39 -12.80 -2.37
CA LEU A 143 10.68 -11.96 -3.33
C LEU A 143 10.10 -12.84 -4.45
N LEU A 144 8.81 -12.69 -4.74
CA LEU A 144 8.19 -13.37 -5.88
C LEU A 144 8.71 -12.80 -7.19
N SER A 145 9.00 -13.67 -8.17
CA SER A 145 9.41 -13.20 -9.50
C SER A 145 8.25 -12.56 -10.24
N LYS A 146 8.54 -11.67 -11.20
CA LYS A 146 7.49 -11.07 -12.05
C LYS A 146 6.64 -12.12 -12.77
N LYS A 147 7.22 -13.27 -13.12
CA LYS A 147 6.50 -14.37 -13.78
C LYS A 147 5.51 -15.01 -12.80
N ASP A 148 5.93 -15.25 -11.57
CA ASP A 148 5.09 -15.87 -10.53
C ASP A 148 3.94 -14.95 -10.12
N VAL A 149 4.20 -13.64 -10.02
CA VAL A 149 3.13 -12.64 -9.76
C VAL A 149 2.08 -12.66 -10.88
N ILE A 150 2.51 -12.74 -12.15
CA ILE A 150 1.58 -12.80 -13.29
C ILE A 150 0.78 -14.11 -13.27
N ALA A 151 1.45 -15.25 -13.02
CA ALA A 151 0.79 -16.54 -12.92
C ALA A 151 -0.26 -16.54 -11.80
N LEU A 152 0.12 -16.12 -10.59
CA LEU A 152 -0.78 -16.02 -9.44
C LEU A 152 -1.99 -15.11 -9.70
N THR A 153 -1.78 -13.98 -10.38
CA THR A 153 -2.87 -13.06 -10.74
C THR A 153 -3.86 -13.75 -11.67
N HIS A 154 -3.37 -14.44 -12.70
CA HIS A 154 -4.21 -15.15 -13.64
C HIS A 154 -4.91 -16.36 -12.98
N ASP A 155 -4.26 -17.03 -12.04
CA ASP A 155 -4.86 -18.17 -11.33
C ASP A 155 -6.02 -17.74 -10.41
N ILE A 156 -5.92 -16.54 -9.80
CA ILE A 156 -6.93 -16.02 -8.87
C ILE A 156 -8.07 -15.30 -9.59
N ILE A 157 -7.75 -14.39 -10.52
CA ILE A 157 -8.77 -13.60 -11.24
C ILE A 157 -9.32 -14.37 -12.45
N GLY A 158 -8.55 -15.32 -12.98
CA GLY A 158 -8.93 -16.08 -14.17
C GLY A 158 -8.95 -15.21 -15.42
N THR A 159 -10.03 -15.34 -16.19
CA THR A 159 -10.28 -14.58 -17.42
C THR A 159 -11.18 -13.36 -17.22
N ALA A 160 -11.56 -13.07 -15.97
CA ALA A 160 -12.38 -11.92 -15.64
C ALA A 160 -11.59 -10.60 -15.72
N GLU A 161 -12.29 -9.48 -15.92
CA GLU A 161 -11.68 -8.15 -15.92
C GLU A 161 -11.37 -7.65 -14.50
N SER A 162 -12.23 -8.01 -13.54
CA SER A 162 -12.08 -7.73 -12.10
C SER A 162 -12.56 -8.91 -11.26
N MET A 163 -12.22 -8.89 -9.97
CA MET A 163 -12.69 -9.81 -8.95
C MET A 163 -13.26 -9.00 -7.77
N GLU A 164 -14.42 -9.44 -7.25
CA GLU A 164 -14.94 -8.91 -5.99
C GLU A 164 -14.18 -9.53 -4.82
N TYR A 165 -13.58 -8.70 -3.96
CA TYR A 165 -12.81 -9.17 -2.80
C TYR A 165 -13.60 -9.16 -1.49
N THR A 166 -14.77 -8.52 -1.47
CA THR A 166 -15.69 -8.43 -0.32
C THR A 166 -16.52 -9.70 -0.11
N SER A 167 -16.77 -10.45 -1.19
CA SER A 167 -17.52 -11.70 -1.19
C SER A 167 -16.61 -12.88 -0.83
N ASN A 168 -16.40 -13.09 0.47
CA ASN A 168 -15.48 -14.07 1.06
C ASN A 168 -14.02 -13.84 0.64
N THR A 169 -13.17 -13.40 1.60
CA THR A 169 -11.73 -13.68 1.52
C THR A 169 -11.56 -15.12 1.04
N PRO A 170 -10.93 -15.37 -0.12
CA PRO A 170 -10.76 -16.72 -0.60
C PRO A 170 -10.11 -17.47 0.56
N SER A 171 -10.75 -18.54 1.01
CA SER A 171 -10.12 -19.48 1.89
C SER A 171 -8.90 -19.99 1.12
N LEU A 172 -7.74 -19.34 1.29
CA LEU A 172 -6.46 -19.94 0.97
C LEU A 172 -6.32 -21.11 1.93
N SER A 173 -6.99 -22.21 1.59
CA SER A 173 -6.60 -23.53 2.04
C SER A 173 -5.23 -23.77 1.40
N LEU A 174 -4.20 -23.22 2.04
CA LEU A 174 -2.85 -23.74 1.90
C LEU A 174 -2.92 -25.16 2.45
N ASP A 175 -3.23 -26.10 1.57
CA ASP A 175 -3.01 -27.53 1.81
C ASP A 175 -1.49 -27.71 1.87
N LEU A 176 -0.93 -27.46 3.05
CA LEU A 176 0.43 -27.85 3.39
C LEU A 176 0.39 -29.35 3.66
N SER A 177 0.59 -30.12 2.58
CA SER A 177 0.90 -31.55 2.64
C SER A 177 2.28 -31.81 3.22
#